data_AF-A0A963NT33-F1
#
_entry.id   AF-A0A963NT33-F1
#
_cell.length_a   1.000
_cell.length_b   1.000
_cell.length_c   1.000
_cell.angle_alpha   90.00
_cell.angle_beta   90.00
_cell.angle_gamma   90.00
#
_symmetry.space_group_name_H-M   'P 1'
#
loop_
_entity.id
_entity.type
_entity.pdbx_description
1 polymer ?
#
loop_
_entity_poly.entity_id
_entity_poly.type
_entity_poly.pdbx_seq_one_letter_code
_entity_poly.pdbx_strand_id
1 'polypeptide(L)'
;MKTFLTLLLAIIVLPLITACASGLSKRQLDDEVRRLCEIDGGIKVYETVTLPANKFDEYGNVKIKSKKLAKPTDEYYLEFKEVYLKKGSPRLIRFNTQVIRAIDGKVMGESIRYARSGGDFPGPWHETSFGCPPLPMNLSASIFLKGK
;
A
#
# COMPACT_ATOMS: atom_id res chain seq x y z
N MET A 1 37.10 17.96 -41.32
CA MET A 1 35.80 17.32 -41.64
C MET A 1 35.56 15.99 -40.91
N LYS A 2 36.49 15.02 -40.95
CA LYS A 2 36.29 13.71 -40.29
C LYS A 2 36.09 13.80 -38.76
N THR A 3 36.83 14.69 -38.09
CA THR A 3 36.75 14.91 -36.63
C THR A 3 35.43 15.56 -36.18
N PHE A 4 34.87 16.46 -36.99
CA PHE A 4 33.56 17.07 -36.75
C PHE A 4 32.41 16.07 -36.92
N LEU A 5 32.51 15.18 -37.92
CA LEU A 5 31.51 14.14 -38.17
C LEU A 5 31.49 13.09 -37.05
N THR A 6 32.65 12.70 -36.52
CA THR A 6 32.75 11.81 -35.35
C THR A 6 32.25 12.45 -34.06
N LEU A 7 32.46 13.76 -33.87
CA LEU A 7 31.95 14.48 -32.70
C LEU A 7 30.42 14.58 -32.74
N LEU A 8 29.85 14.85 -33.91
CA LEU A 8 28.40 14.86 -34.13
C LEU A 8 27.77 13.48 -33.91
N LEU A 9 28.40 12.40 -34.38
CA LEU A 9 27.92 11.05 -34.14
C LEU A 9 27.92 10.69 -32.65
N ALA A 10 28.96 11.08 -31.91
CA ALA A 10 29.05 10.84 -30.46
C ALA A 10 27.97 11.59 -29.67
N ILE A 11 27.62 12.81 -30.08
CA ILE A 11 26.56 13.63 -29.47
C ILE A 11 25.17 13.03 -29.71
N ILE A 12 24.94 12.36 -30.85
CA ILE A 12 23.66 11.72 -31.17
C ILE A 12 23.49 10.37 -30.45
N VAL A 13 24.58 9.62 -30.23
CA VAL A 13 24.52 8.30 -29.59
C VAL A 13 24.42 8.40 -28.06
N LEU A 14 24.97 9.45 -27.44
CA LEU A 14 24.92 9.64 -25.97
C LEU A 14 23.50 9.71 -25.36
N PRO A 15 22.52 10.46 -25.91
CA PRO A 15 21.18 10.54 -25.32
C PRO A 15 20.38 9.23 -25.43
N LEU A 16 20.62 8.41 -26.47
CA LEU A 16 19.95 7.13 -26.68
C LEU A 16 20.28 6.10 -25.57
N ILE A 17 21.47 6.18 -24.98
CA ILE A 17 21.89 5.27 -23.89
C ILE A 17 21.29 5.72 -22.55
N THR A 18 21.06 7.02 -22.36
CA THR A 18 20.50 7.56 -21.10
C THR A 18 19.00 7.34 -20.91
N ALA A 19 18.23 7.21 -21.99
CA ALA A 19 16.77 7.01 -21.93
C ALA A 19 16.37 5.66 -21.31
N CYS A 20 17.23 4.63 -21.43
CA CYS A 20 16.99 3.32 -20.82
C CYS A 20 17.43 3.25 -19.34
N ALA A 21 18.22 4.22 -18.86
CA ALA A 21 18.76 4.22 -17.50
C ALA A 21 17.89 5.02 -16.50
N SER A 22 16.97 5.85 -16.99
CA SER A 22 15.99 6.53 -16.12
C SER A 22 14.90 5.54 -15.70
N GLY A 23 14.91 5.11 -14.43
CA GLY A 23 13.84 4.28 -13.88
C GLY A 23 12.46 4.94 -14.01
N LEU A 24 11.38 4.15 -13.81
CA LEU A 24 10.00 4.64 -13.92
C LEU A 24 9.80 5.98 -13.23
N SER A 25 9.23 6.94 -13.97
CA SER A 25 8.87 8.27 -13.50
C SER A 25 7.78 8.23 -12.43
N LYS A 26 7.67 9.34 -11.68
CA LYS A 26 6.61 9.55 -10.67
C LYS A 26 5.22 9.31 -11.25
N ARG A 27 4.95 9.86 -12.43
CA ARG A 27 3.65 9.72 -13.13
C ARG A 27 3.34 8.27 -13.51
N GLN A 28 4.32 7.55 -14.06
CA GLN A 28 4.13 6.13 -14.40
C GLN A 28 3.80 5.29 -13.17
N LEU A 29 4.40 5.61 -12.02
CA LEU A 29 4.08 4.94 -10.77
C LEU A 29 2.74 5.37 -10.17
N ASP A 30 2.31 6.61 -10.36
CA ASP A 30 0.95 7.03 -9.97
C ASP A 30 -0.10 6.26 -10.78
N ASP A 31 0.13 6.08 -12.08
CA ASP A 31 -0.74 5.30 -12.96
C ASP A 31 -0.73 3.81 -12.58
N GLU A 32 0.43 3.28 -12.22
CA GLU A 32 0.54 1.90 -11.73
C GLU A 32 -0.16 1.71 -10.37
N VAL A 33 -0.06 2.67 -9.45
CA VAL A 33 -0.83 2.65 -8.20
C VAL A 33 -2.32 2.57 -8.52
N ARG A 34 -2.83 3.43 -9.42
CA ARG A 34 -4.25 3.42 -9.80
C ARG A 34 -4.68 2.06 -10.36
N ARG A 35 -3.90 1.51 -11.31
CA ARG A 35 -4.15 0.20 -11.89
C ARG A 35 -4.20 -0.90 -10.83
N LEU A 36 -3.25 -0.93 -9.90
CA LEU A 36 -3.21 -1.93 -8.83
C LEU A 36 -4.37 -1.76 -7.84
N CYS A 37 -4.74 -0.52 -7.51
CA CYS A 37 -5.91 -0.25 -6.68
C CYS A 37 -7.22 -0.74 -7.33
N GLU A 38 -7.33 -0.67 -8.67
CA GLU A 38 -8.48 -1.18 -9.41
C GLU A 38 -8.51 -2.72 -9.49
N ILE A 39 -7.33 -3.37 -9.50
CA ILE A 39 -7.23 -4.83 -9.60
C ILE A 39 -7.59 -5.53 -8.29
N ASP A 40 -6.91 -5.17 -7.18
CA ASP A 40 -7.09 -5.84 -5.89
C ASP A 40 -7.06 -4.87 -4.69
N GLY A 41 -7.04 -3.56 -4.94
CA GLY A 41 -7.15 -2.57 -3.87
C GLY A 41 -8.52 -2.58 -3.21
N GLY A 42 -8.55 -2.32 -1.91
CA GLY A 42 -9.80 -2.23 -1.15
C GLY A 42 -9.88 -3.24 -0.02
N ILE A 43 -11.11 -3.51 0.41
CA ILE A 43 -11.41 -4.44 1.50
C ILE A 43 -12.05 -5.69 0.91
N LYS A 44 -11.56 -6.85 1.33
CA LYS A 44 -12.18 -8.15 1.06
C LYS A 44 -12.53 -8.80 2.39
N VAL A 45 -13.82 -9.05 2.60
CA VAL A 45 -14.33 -9.74 3.78
C VAL A 45 -14.53 -11.21 3.43
N TYR A 46 -13.96 -12.09 4.26
CA TYR A 46 -14.10 -13.55 4.10
C TYR A 46 -15.18 -14.10 5.02
N GLU A 47 -15.27 -13.58 6.24
CA GLU A 47 -16.27 -13.96 7.23
C GLU A 47 -16.63 -12.76 8.09
N THR A 48 -17.93 -12.56 8.31
CA THR A 48 -18.46 -11.55 9.23
C THR A 48 -18.80 -12.18 10.58
N VAL A 49 -18.65 -11.41 11.66
CA VAL A 49 -18.97 -11.87 13.02
C VAL A 49 -19.89 -10.87 13.69
N THR A 50 -20.97 -11.35 14.29
CA THR A 50 -21.80 -10.52 15.16
C THR A 50 -21.22 -10.50 16.56
N LEU A 51 -20.84 -9.33 17.06
CA LEU A 51 -20.32 -9.16 18.41
C LEU A 51 -21.34 -8.46 19.33
N PRO A 52 -21.32 -8.74 20.64
CA PRO A 52 -22.14 -8.01 21.60
C PRO A 52 -21.89 -6.50 21.53
N ALA A 53 -22.93 -5.69 21.76
CA ALA A 53 -22.87 -4.23 21.63
C ALA A 53 -21.78 -3.58 22.51
N ASN A 54 -21.42 -4.19 23.65
CA ASN A 54 -20.38 -3.71 24.55
C ASN A 54 -18.93 -3.86 24.02
N LYS A 55 -18.72 -4.57 22.91
CA LYS A 55 -17.42 -4.69 22.23
C LYS A 55 -17.13 -3.52 21.29
N PHE A 56 -18.13 -2.67 21.04
CA PHE A 56 -18.02 -1.49 20.18
C PHE A 56 -17.82 -0.24 21.03
N ASP A 57 -16.96 0.68 20.56
CA ASP A 57 -16.86 2.01 21.15
C ASP A 57 -18.00 2.94 20.70
N GLU A 58 -17.98 4.18 21.19
CA GLU A 58 -18.99 5.20 20.89
C GLU A 58 -19.10 5.53 19.39
N TYR A 59 -18.06 5.24 18.60
CA TYR A 59 -18.02 5.44 17.16
C TYR A 59 -18.35 4.16 16.36
N GLY A 60 -18.72 3.07 17.04
CA GLY A 60 -19.04 1.80 16.40
C GLY A 60 -17.82 1.03 15.92
N ASN A 61 -16.63 1.27 16.49
CA ASN A 61 -15.42 0.51 16.15
C ASN A 61 -15.14 -0.59 17.19
N VAL A 62 -14.57 -1.69 16.71
CA VAL A 62 -14.03 -2.76 17.56
C VAL A 62 -12.54 -2.50 17.76
N LYS A 63 -12.10 -2.43 19.01
CA LYS A 63 -10.68 -2.22 19.35
C LYS A 63 -9.90 -3.53 19.21
N ILE A 64 -9.22 -3.70 18.08
CA ILE A 64 -8.37 -4.86 17.80
C ILE A 64 -6.90 -4.47 17.98
N LYS A 65 -6.12 -5.31 18.67
CA LYS A 65 -4.70 -5.09 18.88
C LYS A 65 -3.88 -5.60 17.70
N SER A 66 -2.72 -5.00 17.45
CA SER A 66 -1.75 -5.59 16.52
C SER A 66 -1.23 -6.91 17.09
N LYS A 67 -0.79 -7.83 16.22
CA LYS A 67 -0.24 -9.14 16.60
C LYS A 67 0.84 -9.06 17.69
N LYS A 68 1.67 -8.02 17.65
CA LYS A 68 2.75 -7.77 18.63
C LYS A 68 2.23 -7.40 20.02
N LEU A 69 1.02 -6.84 20.11
CA LEU A 69 0.40 -6.36 21.34
C LEU A 69 -0.78 -7.22 21.81
N ALA A 70 -1.17 -8.21 21.00
CA ALA A 70 -2.25 -9.12 21.31
C ALA A 70 -1.86 -10.06 22.46
N LYS A 71 -2.79 -10.24 23.39
CA LYS A 71 -2.68 -11.20 24.49
C LYS A 71 -3.29 -12.54 24.07
N PRO A 72 -2.93 -13.65 24.74
CA PRO A 72 -3.58 -14.95 24.50
C PRO A 72 -5.10 -14.94 24.71
N THR A 73 -5.63 -13.99 25.48
CA THR A 73 -7.07 -13.80 25.73
C THR A 73 -7.79 -13.00 24.64
N ASP A 74 -7.06 -12.37 23.71
CA ASP A 74 -7.67 -11.59 22.64
C ASP A 74 -8.19 -12.52 21.54
N GLU A 75 -9.46 -12.39 21.18
CA GLU A 75 -10.12 -13.26 20.19
C GLU A 75 -9.63 -13.00 18.75
N TYR A 76 -9.19 -11.77 18.48
CA TYR A 76 -8.74 -11.31 17.16
C TYR A 76 -7.50 -10.42 17.29
N TYR A 77 -6.67 -10.43 16.26
CA TYR A 77 -5.54 -9.50 16.14
C TYR A 77 -5.37 -9.00 14.71
N LEU A 78 -4.69 -7.86 14.58
CA LEU A 78 -4.32 -7.25 13.30
C LEU A 78 -2.90 -7.64 12.92
N GLU A 79 -2.73 -8.08 11.69
CA GLU A 79 -1.41 -8.28 11.08
C GLU A 79 -1.25 -7.29 9.92
N PHE A 80 -0.14 -6.54 9.96
CA PHE A 80 0.17 -5.53 8.95
C PHE A 80 1.47 -5.91 8.26
N LYS A 81 1.43 -5.94 6.93
CA LYS A 81 2.55 -6.32 6.07
C LYS A 81 2.77 -5.27 5.00
N GLU A 82 4.02 -4.83 4.87
CA GLU A 82 4.46 -3.97 3.78
C GLU A 82 5.30 -4.78 2.80
N VAL A 83 5.04 -4.61 1.50
CA VAL A 83 5.81 -5.25 0.42
C VAL A 83 6.27 -4.18 -0.55
N TYR A 84 7.58 -4.03 -0.70
CA TYR A 84 8.17 -3.12 -1.69
C TYR A 84 8.12 -3.77 -3.07
N LEU A 85 7.24 -3.28 -3.94
CA LEU A 85 7.16 -3.69 -5.34
C LEU A 85 8.25 -3.01 -6.18
N LYS A 86 8.62 -1.77 -5.79
CA LYS A 86 9.78 -1.05 -6.31
C LYS A 86 10.48 -0.33 -5.17
N LYS A 87 11.80 -0.47 -5.09
CA LYS A 87 12.67 0.23 -4.13
C LYS A 87 13.32 1.47 -4.78
N GLY A 88 13.81 2.40 -3.98
CA GLY A 88 14.47 3.63 -4.42
C GLY A 88 13.60 4.88 -4.26
N SER A 89 13.98 5.97 -4.94
CA SER A 89 13.18 7.19 -5.03
C SER A 89 12.90 7.46 -6.51
N PRO A 90 11.65 7.27 -7.00
CA PRO A 90 10.44 6.86 -6.26
C PRO A 90 10.37 5.36 -5.92
N ARG A 91 9.67 5.03 -4.83
CA ARG A 91 9.31 3.66 -4.41
C ARG A 91 7.82 3.39 -4.58
N LEU A 92 7.48 2.12 -4.78
CA LEU A 92 6.11 1.60 -4.83
C LEU A 92 5.94 0.52 -3.76
N ILE A 93 4.95 0.70 -2.89
CA ILE A 93 4.70 -0.14 -1.72
C ILE A 93 3.26 -0.67 -1.77
N ARG A 94 3.10 -1.95 -1.44
CA ARG A 94 1.82 -2.61 -1.17
C ARG A 94 1.69 -2.81 0.34
N PHE A 95 0.63 -2.27 0.91
CA PHE A 95 0.21 -2.47 2.29
C PHE A 95 -0.88 -3.52 2.32
N ASN A 96 -0.71 -4.54 3.16
CA ASN A 96 -1.76 -5.52 3.47
C ASN A 96 -2.04 -5.49 4.97
N THR A 97 -3.29 -5.23 5.34
CA THR A 97 -3.77 -5.32 6.72
C THR A 97 -4.76 -6.47 6.80
N GLN A 98 -4.56 -7.41 7.72
CA GLN A 98 -5.44 -8.56 7.90
C GLN A 98 -5.98 -8.60 9.33
N VAL A 99 -7.26 -8.94 9.48
CA VAL A 99 -7.83 -9.31 10.79
C VAL A 99 -7.83 -10.83 10.86
N ILE A 100 -7.18 -11.36 11.89
CA ILE A 100 -6.99 -12.80 12.08
C ILE A 100 -7.64 -13.22 13.40
N ARG A 101 -8.39 -14.31 13.37
CA ARG A 101 -8.95 -14.95 14.56
C ARG A 101 -7.88 -15.76 15.27
N ALA A 102 -7.73 -15.56 16.57
CA ALA A 102 -6.61 -16.10 17.32
C ALA A 102 -6.65 -17.63 17.50
N ILE A 103 -7.85 -18.21 17.65
CA ILE A 103 -8.00 -19.63 18.01
C ILE A 103 -7.56 -20.59 16.90
N ASP A 104 -7.76 -20.21 15.64
CA ASP A 104 -7.52 -21.07 14.46
C ASP A 104 -6.64 -20.40 13.40
N GLY A 105 -6.23 -19.14 13.61
CA GLY A 105 -5.44 -18.39 12.64
C GLY A 105 -6.20 -18.02 11.37
N LYS A 106 -7.54 -18.09 11.37
CA LYS A 106 -8.35 -17.79 10.19
C LYS A 106 -8.33 -16.29 9.88
N VAL A 107 -8.10 -15.94 8.61
CA VAL A 107 -8.22 -14.56 8.13
C VAL A 107 -9.70 -14.22 7.94
N MET A 108 -10.19 -13.25 8.69
CA MET A 108 -11.59 -12.79 8.67
C MET A 108 -11.85 -11.81 7.53
N GLY A 109 -10.83 -11.01 7.20
CA GLY A 109 -10.83 -10.10 6.07
C GLY A 109 -9.47 -9.42 5.93
N GLU A 110 -9.27 -8.80 4.78
CA GLU A 110 -8.06 -8.05 4.50
C GLU A 110 -8.32 -6.72 3.78
N SER A 111 -7.41 -5.77 3.97
CA SER A 111 -7.37 -4.51 3.26
C SER A 111 -6.03 -4.36 2.56
N ILE A 112 -6.09 -4.20 1.24
CA ILE A 112 -4.94 -4.00 0.37
C ILE A 112 -4.94 -2.54 -0.10
N ARG A 113 -3.78 -1.89 0.05
CA ARG A 113 -3.56 -0.53 -0.46
C ARG A 113 -2.20 -0.42 -1.13
N TYR A 114 -2.11 0.41 -2.14
CA TYR A 114 -0.88 0.74 -2.84
C TYR A 114 -0.54 2.20 -2.63
N ALA A 115 0.75 2.51 -2.55
CA ALA A 115 1.23 3.87 -2.57
C ALA A 115 2.60 4.00 -3.23
N ARG A 116 2.79 5.11 -3.94
CA ARG A 116 4.09 5.65 -4.31
C ARG A 116 4.54 6.66 -3.27
N SER A 117 5.83 6.69 -2.97
CA SER A 117 6.48 7.80 -2.27
C SER A 117 7.80 8.17 -2.93
N GLY A 118 8.18 9.45 -2.87
CA GLY A 118 9.44 9.95 -3.43
C GLY A 118 9.40 10.18 -4.94
N GLY A 119 10.59 10.34 -5.52
CA GLY A 119 10.79 10.80 -6.90
C GLY A 119 10.75 12.32 -7.05
N ASP A 120 10.84 13.06 -5.94
CA ASP A 120 10.99 14.51 -5.91
C ASP A 120 12.47 14.90 -5.95
N PHE A 121 12.76 16.17 -6.25
CA PHE A 121 14.13 16.67 -6.24
C PHE A 121 14.74 16.51 -4.83
N PRO A 122 16.02 16.11 -4.69
CA PRO A 122 16.64 15.93 -3.38
C PRO A 122 16.69 17.25 -2.60
N GLY A 123 16.30 17.23 -1.32
CA GLY A 123 16.32 18.41 -0.46
C GLY A 123 15.73 18.15 0.93
N PRO A 124 15.66 19.18 1.79
CA PRO A 124 15.19 19.06 3.19
C PRO A 124 13.66 18.92 3.33
N TRP A 125 12.91 18.89 2.22
CA TRP A 125 11.45 18.75 2.23
C TRP A 125 11.01 17.28 2.29
N HIS A 126 9.82 17.05 2.81
CA HIS A 126 9.20 15.73 2.78
C HIS A 126 8.89 15.31 1.34
N GLU A 127 9.22 14.05 1.04
CA GLU A 127 8.83 13.43 -0.23
C GLU A 127 7.31 13.38 -0.37
N THR A 128 6.83 13.65 -1.57
CA THR A 128 5.42 13.53 -1.92
C THR A 128 5.02 12.06 -2.07
N SER A 129 3.76 11.78 -1.80
CA SER A 129 3.16 10.45 -1.93
C SER A 129 1.89 10.48 -2.79
N PHE A 130 1.50 9.32 -3.28
CA PHE A 130 0.24 9.10 -3.98
C PHE A 130 -0.23 7.68 -3.64
N GLY A 131 -1.50 7.49 -3.36
CA GLY A 131 -2.01 6.20 -2.90
C GLY A 131 -3.43 5.92 -3.39
N CYS A 132 -3.90 4.72 -3.09
CA CYS A 132 -5.28 4.34 -3.38
C CYS A 132 -6.28 5.35 -2.79
N PRO A 133 -7.45 5.54 -3.45
CA PRO A 133 -8.52 6.38 -2.93
C PRO A 133 -8.94 5.96 -1.52
N PRO A 134 -9.54 6.88 -0.75
CA PRO A 134 -10.06 6.56 0.57
C PRO A 134 -11.15 5.48 0.47
N LEU A 135 -11.18 4.60 1.47
CA LEU A 135 -12.22 3.56 1.57
C LEU A 135 -13.43 4.13 2.33
N PRO A 136 -14.66 3.69 2.00
CA PRO A 136 -15.88 4.18 2.67
C PRO A 136 -15.97 3.74 4.13
N MET A 137 -15.29 2.64 4.50
CA MET A 137 -15.23 2.11 5.86
C MET A 137 -13.87 1.45 6.13
N ASN A 138 -13.53 1.28 7.40
CA ASN A 138 -12.33 0.56 7.80
C ASN A 138 -12.57 -0.97 7.81
N LEU A 139 -11.48 -1.75 7.73
CA LEU A 139 -11.54 -3.20 7.66
C LEU A 139 -12.33 -3.84 8.81
N SER A 140 -12.13 -3.37 10.04
CA SER A 140 -12.80 -3.90 11.22
C SER A 140 -14.31 -3.68 11.16
N ALA A 141 -14.75 -2.49 10.74
CA ALA A 141 -16.17 -2.18 10.57
C ALA A 141 -16.85 -3.04 9.49
N SER A 142 -16.11 -3.51 8.48
CA SER A 142 -16.64 -4.42 7.47
C SER A 142 -16.78 -5.87 7.96
N ILE A 143 -16.03 -6.27 9.00
CA ILE A 143 -16.00 -7.65 9.52
C ILE A 143 -16.95 -7.81 10.71
N PHE A 144 -16.97 -6.84 11.62
CA PHE A 144 -17.69 -6.95 12.89
C PHE A 144 -19.03 -6.21 12.84
N LEU A 145 -20.11 -6.98 12.90
CA LEU A 145 -21.47 -6.46 12.94
C LEU A 145 -21.92 -6.30 14.38
N LYS A 146 -22.58 -5.18 14.68
CA LYS A 146 -23.11 -4.91 16.02
C LYS A 146 -24.35 -5.77 16.27
N GLY A 147 -24.27 -6.64 17.28
CA GLY A 147 -25.41 -7.39 17.78
C GLY A 147 -26.44 -6.48 18.47
N LYS A 148 -27.67 -6.98 18.58
CA LYS A 148 -28.74 -6.33 19.34
C LYS A 148 -28.44 -6.33 20.84
#